data_AF-A0A6M8HYE1-F1
#
_entry.id   AF-A0A6M8HYE1-F1
#
_cell.length_a   1.000
_cell.length_b   1.000
_cell.length_c   1.000
_cell.angle_alpha   90.00
_cell.angle_beta   90.00
_cell.angle_gamma   90.00
#
_symmetry.space_group_name_H-M   'P 1'
#
loop_
_entity.id
_entity.type
_entity.pdbx_description
1 polymer ?
#
loop_
_entity_poly.entity_id
_entity_poly.type
_entity_poly.pdbx_seq_one_letter_code
_entity_poly.pdbx_strand_id
1 'polypeptide(L)' 'MANGKRFDPLAMTAASRTLPLGTTVRVTNLENHRNALVLVTDRVGRRGRALDLSLGAARHLGMQKQGLARVRIQRIS' A
#
# COMPACT_ATOMS: atom_id res chain seq x y z
N MET A 1 11.12 5.75 6.50
CA MET A 1 9.65 5.76 6.66
C MET A 1 9.28 6.82 7.69
N ALA A 2 8.14 7.50 7.56
CA ALA A 2 7.70 8.53 8.51
C ALA A 2 7.45 7.99 9.93
N ASN A 3 7.38 6.67 10.13
CA ASN A 3 7.35 6.03 11.45
C ASN A 3 8.74 5.81 12.08
N GLY A 4 9.82 6.37 11.52
CA GLY A 4 11.18 6.27 12.06
C GLY A 4 11.94 4.97 11.75
N LYS A 5 11.30 3.97 11.12
CA LYS A 5 11.96 2.71 10.73
C LYS A 5 12.62 2.82 9.35
N ARG A 6 13.69 2.04 9.13
CA ARG A 6 14.30 1.84 7.80
C ARG A 6 13.27 1.20 6.86
N PHE A 7 13.26 1.64 5.61
CA PHE A 7 12.38 1.08 4.59
C PHE A 7 12.88 -0.30 4.16
N ASP A 8 11.99 -1.29 4.21
CA ASP A 8 12.19 -2.61 3.62
C ASP A 8 11.27 -2.75 2.40
N PRO A 9 11.82 -2.86 1.18
CA PRO A 9 11.01 -2.98 -0.03
C PRO A 9 10.18 -4.26 -0.08
N LEU A 10 10.56 -5.33 0.63
CA LEU A 10 9.85 -6.61 0.64
C LEU A 10 8.77 -6.71 1.73
N ALA A 11 8.73 -5.77 2.68
CA ALA A 11 7.72 -5.73 3.73
C ALA A 11 6.31 -5.46 3.16
N MET A 12 5.26 -5.80 3.91
CA MET A 12 3.87 -5.54 3.54
C MET A 12 3.42 -4.16 4.04
N THR A 13 4.00 -3.11 3.45
CA THR A 13 3.77 -1.72 3.87
C THR A 13 3.27 -0.84 2.74
N ALA A 14 2.68 0.30 3.12
CA ALA A 14 2.22 1.34 2.21
C ALA A 14 2.51 2.73 2.76
N ALA A 15 2.57 3.70 1.86
CA ALA A 15 2.58 5.11 2.17
C ALA A 15 1.24 5.76 1.78
N SER A 16 0.71 6.62 2.64
CA SER A 16 -0.59 7.27 2.43
C SER A 16 -0.58 8.75 2.79
N ARG A 17 -1.32 9.54 2.00
CA ARG A 17 -1.53 10.96 2.29
C ARG A 17 -2.55 11.18 3.41
N THR A 18 -3.59 10.34 3.50
CA THR A 18 -4.76 10.59 4.36
C THR A 18 -4.94 9.57 5.48
N LEU A 19 -4.48 8.32 5.30
CA LEU A 19 -4.61 7.31 6.36
C LEU A 19 -3.60 7.59 7.48
N PRO A 20 -3.99 7.50 8.77
CA PRO A 20 -3.04 7.62 9.87
C PRO A 20 -1.91 6.58 9.76
N LEU A 21 -0.70 6.95 10.18
CA LEU A 21 0.39 5.98 10.33
C LEU A 21 -0.01 4.92 11.37
N GLY A 22 0.37 3.67 11.14
CA GLY A 22 -0.04 2.53 11.96
C GLY A 22 -1.37 1.90 11.56
N THR A 23 -2.12 2.48 10.61
CA THR A 23 -3.36 1.88 10.11
C THR A 23 -3.06 0.64 9.29
N THR A 24 -3.73 -0.47 9.58
CA THR A 24 -3.76 -1.65 8.70
C THR A 24 -4.97 -1.58 7.76
N VAL A 25 -4.72 -1.74 6.47
CA VAL A 25 -5.77 -1.79 5.46
C VAL A 25 -5.69 -3.05 4.62
N ARG A 26 -6.85 -3.58 4.23
CA ARG A 26 -6.95 -4.55 3.13
C ARG A 26 -6.98 -3.79 1.82
N VAL A 27 -6.00 -4.08 0.97
CA VAL A 27 -5.96 -3.62 -0.42
C VAL A 27 -6.36 -4.77 -1.31
N THR A 28 -7.34 -4.56 -2.19
CA THR A 28 -7.75 -5.53 -3.21
C THR A 28 -7.45 -4.96 -4.58
N ASN A 29 -6.66 -5.66 -5.39
CA ASN A 29 -6.50 -5.36 -6.80
C ASN A 29 -7.79 -5.77 -7.53
N LEU A 30 -8.43 -4.82 -8.22
CA LEU A 30 -9.73 -5.04 -8.86
C LEU A 30 -9.64 -5.81 -10.17
N GLU A 31 -8.45 -5.88 -10.79
CA GLU A 31 -8.24 -6.55 -12.08
C GLU A 31 -8.09 -8.06 -11.92
N ASN A 32 -7.49 -8.52 -10.81
CA ASN A 32 -7.20 -9.93 -10.56
C ASN A 32 -7.78 -10.46 -9.24
N HIS A 33 -8.51 -9.62 -8.51
CA HIS A 33 -9.15 -9.92 -7.22
C HIS A 33 -8.21 -10.36 -6.08
N ARG A 34 -6.90 -10.30 -6.27
CA ARG A 34 -5.92 -10.58 -5.21
C ARG A 34 -5.98 -9.47 -4.16
N ASN A 35 -5.77 -9.83 -2.90
CA ASN A 35 -5.77 -8.86 -1.81
C ASN A 35 -4.62 -9.11 -0.83
N ALA A 36 -4.26 -8.07 -0.10
CA ALA A 36 -3.22 -8.09 0.92
C ALA A 36 -3.57 -7.15 2.06
N LEU A 37 -3.18 -7.52 3.28
CA LEU A 37 -3.12 -6.59 4.40
C LEU A 37 -1.81 -5.82 4.31
N VAL A 38 -1.87 -4.50 4.41
CA VAL A 38 -0.69 -3.62 4.41
C VAL A 38 -0.77 -2.63 5.56
N LEU A 39 0.38 -2.38 6.18
CA LEU A 39 0.54 -1.39 7.23
C LEU A 39 0.93 -0.04 6.63
N VAL A 40 0.21 1.02 6.98
CA VAL A 40 0.59 2.39 6.60
C VAL A 40 1.75 2.85 7.48
N THR A 41 2.94 2.98 6.87
CA THR A 41 4.18 3.33 7.60
C THR A 41 4.79 4.65 7.16
N ASP A 42 4.29 5.24 6.07
CA ASP A 42 4.89 6.45 5.50
C ASP A 42 3.85 7.42 4.89
N ARG A 43 4.32 8.63 4.54
CA ARG A 43 3.55 9.70 3.89
C ARG A 43 4.04 9.93 2.47
N VAL A 44 3.10 10.23 1.57
CA VAL A 44 3.42 10.59 0.18
C VAL A 44 2.80 11.93 -0.21
N GLY A 45 3.57 12.72 -0.95
CA GLY A 45 3.19 14.06 -1.41
C GLY A 45 2.56 14.11 -2.82
N ARG A 46 2.61 13.02 -3.59
CA ARG A 46 2.15 13.01 -4.99
C ARG A 46 0.62 13.04 -5.07
N ARG A 47 0.06 14.01 -5.82
CA ARG A 47 -1.38 14.08 -6.10
C ARG A 47 -1.78 12.95 -7.07
N GLY A 48 -3.01 12.45 -6.92
CA GLY A 48 -3.58 11.44 -7.83
C GLY A 48 -3.35 9.97 -7.45
N ARG A 49 -2.63 9.67 -6.37
CA ARG A 49 -2.48 8.30 -5.84
C ARG A 49 -3.06 8.17 -4.44
N ALA A 50 -3.88 7.14 -4.22
CA ALA A 50 -4.46 6.86 -2.91
C ALA A 50 -3.43 6.21 -1.94
N LEU A 51 -2.60 5.32 -2.46
CA LEU A 51 -1.54 4.59 -1.74
C LEU A 51 -0.35 4.35 -2.68
N ASP A 52 0.86 4.47 -2.14
CA ASP A 52 2.06 3.89 -2.76
C ASP A 52 2.44 2.63 -1.97
N LEU A 53 2.54 1.49 -2.67
CA LEU A 53 2.83 0.20 -2.05
C LEU A 53 4.33 -0.11 -2.13
N SER A 54 4.83 -0.79 -1.10
CA SER A 54 6.11 -1.51 -1.16
C SER A 54 6.16 -2.52 -2.32
N LEU A 55 7.37 -2.91 -2.73
CA LEU A 55 7.58 -3.90 -3.78
C LEU A 55 6.97 -5.27 -3.40
N GLY A 56 7.11 -5.68 -2.14
CA GLY A 56 6.50 -6.90 -1.59
C GLY A 56 4.99 -6.90 -1.73
N ALA A 57 4.32 -5.83 -1.29
CA ALA A 57 2.87 -5.71 -1.41
C ALA A 57 2.41 -5.67 -2.89
N ALA A 58 3.10 -4.92 -3.75
CA ALA A 58 2.77 -4.86 -5.18
C ALA A 58 2.94 -6.22 -5.89
N ARG A 59 3.96 -7.00 -5.51
CA ARG A 59 4.15 -8.38 -5.99
C ARG A 59 3.02 -9.30 -5.53
N HIS A 60 2.65 -9.22 -4.26
CA HIS A 60 1.58 -10.05 -3.70
C HIS A 60 0.21 -9.74 -4.32
N LEU A 61 -0.03 -8.49 -4.72
CA LEU A 61 -1.23 -8.06 -5.44
C LEU A 61 -1.16 -8.29 -6.95
N GLY A 62 -0.04 -8.81 -7.46
CA GLY A 62 0.15 -9.08 -8.89
C GLY A 62 0.21 -7.83 -9.76
N MET A 63 0.57 -6.67 -9.20
CA MET A 63 0.57 -5.38 -9.91
C MET A 63 1.95 -4.77 -10.12
N GLN A 64 3.03 -5.45 -9.71
CA GLN A 64 4.40 -4.92 -9.82
C GLN A 64 4.74 -4.46 -11.25
N LYS A 65 4.38 -5.26 -12.28
CA LYS A 65 4.73 -4.96 -13.68
C LYS A 65 3.85 -3.86 -14.30
N GLN A 66 2.68 -3.58 -13.72
CA GLN A 66 1.72 -2.60 -14.24
C GLN A 66 2.10 -1.17 -13.82
N GLY A 67 2.79 -1.01 -12.69
CA GLY A 67 3.15 0.28 -12.10
C GLY A 67 1.99 0.98 -11.40
N LEU A 68 0.80 1.01 -12.01
CA LEU A 68 -0.46 1.52 -11.43
C LEU A 68 -1.56 0.47 -11.59
N ALA A 69 -2.43 0.36 -10.59
CA ALA A 69 -3.62 -0.49 -10.66
C ALA A 69 -4.79 0.15 -9.93
N ARG A 70 -6.02 -0.17 -10.36
CA ARG A 70 -7.22 0.21 -9.62
C ARG A 70 -7.39 -0.74 -8.43
N VAL A 71 -7.49 -0.17 -7.24
CA VAL A 71 -7.60 -0.94 -6.00
C VAL A 71 -8.80 -0.49 -5.17
N ARG A 72 -9.34 -1.41 -4.38
CA ARG A 72 -10.26 -1.11 -3.28
C ARG A 72 -9.49 -1.16 -1.97
N ILE A 73 -9.66 -0.13 -1.14
CA ILE A 73 -8.99 0.00 0.16
C ILE A 73 -10.06 -0.09 1.25
N GLN A 74 -9.85 -0.97 2.23
CA GLN A 74 -10.72 -1.11 3.37
C GLN A 74 -9.90 -1.05 4.65
N ARG A 75 -10.27 -0.18 5.59
CA ARG A 75 -9.69 -0.21 6.95
C ARG A 75 -10.17 -1.47 7.68
N ILE A 76 -9.24 -2.15 8.33
CA ILE A 76 -9.58 -3.18 9.31
C ILE A 76 -9.82 -2.44 10.63
N SER A 77 -10.95 -2.71 11.28
CA SER A 77 -11.32 -2.13 12.59
C SER A 77 -10.44 -2.72 13.70
#